data_AF-A0A932TEU1-F1
#
_entry.id   AF-A0A932TEU1-F1
#
_cell.length_a   1.000
_cell.length_b   1.000
_cell.length_c   1.000
_cell.angle_alpha   90.00
_cell.angle_beta   90.00
_cell.angle_gamma   90.00
#
_symmetry.space_group_name_H-M   'P 1'
#
loop_
_entity.id
_entity.type
_entity.pdbx_description
1 polymer ?
#
loop_
_entity_poly.entity_id
_entity_poly.type
_entity_poly.pdbx_seq_one_letter_code
_entity_poly.pdbx_strand_id
1 'polypeptide(L)'
;MLHYYLIYKPFNVLSQFTSEGGKQTLKDFFDVPNDVYSVGRLDYDSEGLLILTNDKKLNHALLNPAFQHEREYWVQVDGAITNEAINDLKKGVDITVDGKIHRTSICKANLFLTEPVVPERNPPIRVRKAIPTSWINIYLK
;
A
#
# COMPACT_ATOMS: atom_id res chain seq x y z
N MET A 1 -20.13 7.50 19.40
CA MET A 1 -18.75 7.43 19.96
C MET A 1 -17.79 7.37 18.77
N LEU A 2 -16.58 7.91 18.89
CA LEU A 2 -15.58 7.77 17.82
C LEU A 2 -14.83 6.45 17.98
N HIS A 3 -14.61 5.76 16.87
CA HIS A 3 -13.90 4.49 16.81
C HIS A 3 -12.66 4.61 15.92
N TYR A 4 -11.55 4.01 16.33
CA TYR A 4 -10.29 4.03 15.60
C TYR A 4 -9.65 2.65 15.65
N TYR A 5 -9.31 2.12 14.48
CA TYR A 5 -8.66 0.83 14.33
C TYR A 5 -7.46 0.96 13.39
N LEU A 6 -6.41 0.22 13.71
CA LEU A 6 -5.31 -0.09 12.81
C LEU A 6 -5.42 -1.57 12.47
N ILE A 7 -5.51 -1.88 11.19
CA ILE A 7 -5.57 -3.26 10.71
C ILE A 7 -4.46 -3.52 9.71
N TYR A 8 -4.14 -4.79 9.50
CA TYR A 8 -3.37 -5.24 8.36
C TYR A 8 -4.32 -5.84 7.33
N LYS A 9 -4.61 -5.11 6.24
CA LYS A 9 -5.47 -5.59 5.15
C LYS A 9 -4.77 -6.77 4.46
N PRO A 10 -5.39 -7.95 4.38
CA PRO A 10 -4.82 -9.06 3.64
C PRO A 10 -4.77 -8.79 2.13
N PHE A 11 -3.89 -9.52 1.44
CA PHE A 11 -3.86 -9.60 -0.01
C PHE A 11 -5.18 -10.16 -0.57
N ASN A 12 -5.60 -9.73 -1.77
CA ASN A 12 -6.87 -10.11 -2.41
C ASN A 12 -8.14 -9.77 -1.60
N VAL A 13 -8.14 -8.62 -0.92
CA VAL A 13 -9.30 -8.13 -0.17
C VAL A 13 -9.61 -6.70 -0.58
N LEU A 14 -10.88 -6.37 -0.83
CA LEU A 14 -11.29 -5.00 -1.14
C LEU A 14 -11.19 -4.11 0.12
N SER A 15 -10.70 -2.88 -0.06
CA SER A 15 -10.65 -1.85 0.99
C SER A 15 -12.03 -1.22 1.25
N GLN A 16 -13.05 -2.04 1.50
CA GLN A 16 -14.41 -1.62 1.81
C GLN A 16 -15.15 -2.71 2.59
N PHE A 17 -16.31 -2.40 3.16
CA PHE A 17 -17.16 -3.39 3.83
C PHE A 17 -18.25 -3.94 2.89
N THR A 18 -18.72 -3.13 1.94
CA THR A 18 -19.75 -3.52 0.97
C THR A 18 -19.26 -4.60 0.01
N SER A 19 -20.01 -5.70 -0.09
CA SER A 19 -19.71 -6.79 -1.04
C SER A 19 -19.79 -6.31 -2.49
N GLU A 20 -18.83 -6.73 -3.31
CA GLU A 20 -18.75 -6.37 -4.72
C GLU A 20 -18.07 -7.49 -5.52
N GLY A 21 -18.71 -7.91 -6.62
CA GLY A 21 -18.10 -8.82 -7.60
C GLY A 21 -17.62 -10.17 -7.06
N GLY A 22 -18.21 -10.69 -5.97
CA GLY A 22 -17.81 -11.95 -5.34
C GLY A 22 -16.43 -11.92 -4.66
N LYS A 23 -15.81 -10.74 -4.52
CA LYS A 23 -14.52 -10.56 -3.85
C LYS A 23 -14.70 -10.49 -2.33
N GLN A 24 -13.70 -10.95 -1.60
CA GLN A 24 -13.64 -10.75 -0.15
C GLN A 24 -13.47 -9.26 0.19
N THR A 25 -14.03 -8.86 1.31
CA THR A 25 -14.02 -7.47 1.79
C THR A 25 -13.58 -7.41 3.25
N LEU A 26 -13.42 -6.20 3.81
CA LEU A 26 -12.96 -6.02 5.19
C LEU A 26 -13.88 -6.70 6.23
N LYS A 27 -15.18 -6.83 5.93
CA LYS A 27 -16.14 -7.48 6.83
C LYS A 27 -15.86 -8.97 7.05
N ASP A 28 -15.17 -9.62 6.12
CA ASP A 28 -14.88 -11.05 6.20
C ASP A 28 -13.73 -11.33 7.19
N PHE A 29 -13.01 -10.28 7.62
CA PHE A 29 -11.82 -10.38 8.48
C PHE A 29 -11.92 -9.56 9.76
N PHE A 30 -12.71 -8.48 9.78
CA PHE A 30 -12.78 -7.53 10.89
C PHE A 30 -14.23 -7.24 11.28
N ASP A 31 -14.53 -7.41 12.56
CA ASP A 31 -15.81 -7.04 13.16
C ASP A 31 -15.70 -5.64 13.78
N VAL A 32 -16.35 -4.67 13.16
CA VAL A 32 -16.35 -3.25 13.57
C VAL A 32 -17.75 -2.65 13.43
N PRO A 33 -18.08 -1.57 14.14
CA PRO A 33 -19.37 -0.89 14.01
C PRO A 33 -19.72 -0.49 12.58
N ASN A 34 -21.01 -0.53 12.22
CA ASN A 34 -21.50 -0.26 10.85
C ASN A 34 -21.19 1.14 10.31
N ASP A 35 -20.88 2.11 11.17
CA ASP A 35 -20.52 3.47 10.80
C ASP A 35 -18.99 3.67 10.62
N VAL A 36 -18.20 2.62 10.79
CA VAL A 36 -16.74 2.61 10.57
C VAL A 36 -16.42 2.25 9.12
N TYR A 37 -15.49 3.00 8.52
CA TYR A 37 -15.08 2.81 7.14
C TYR A 37 -13.57 3.02 6.99
N SER A 38 -13.00 2.62 5.85
CA SER A 38 -11.58 2.77 5.59
C SER A 38 -11.18 4.23 5.34
N VAL A 39 -10.04 4.63 5.87
CA VAL A 39 -9.39 5.89 5.52
C VAL A 39 -8.52 5.66 4.29
N GLY A 40 -9.08 5.99 3.14
CA GLY A 40 -8.46 5.73 1.85
C GLY A 40 -8.62 4.27 1.45
N ARG A 41 -7.83 3.87 0.46
CA ARG A 41 -7.89 2.55 -0.14
C ARG A 41 -6.47 2.03 -0.36
N LEU A 42 -6.26 0.77 -0.02
CA LEU A 42 -5.24 -0.06 -0.64
C LEU A 42 -5.86 -0.80 -1.81
N ASP A 43 -5.06 -1.07 -2.84
CA ASP A 43 -5.51 -1.87 -3.97
C ASP A 43 -5.86 -3.29 -3.53
N TYR A 44 -6.68 -3.96 -4.35
CA TYR A 44 -7.19 -5.30 -4.04
C TYR A 44 -6.05 -6.29 -3.79
N ASP A 45 -5.02 -6.22 -4.62
CA ASP A 45 -3.79 -7.01 -4.61
C ASP A 45 -2.64 -6.34 -3.84
N SER A 46 -2.92 -5.29 -3.07
CA SER A 46 -2.00 -4.79 -2.04
C SER A 46 -2.35 -5.37 -0.67
N GLU A 47 -1.42 -5.28 0.27
CA GLU A 47 -1.60 -5.67 1.66
C GLU A 47 -0.95 -4.62 2.57
N GLY A 48 -1.27 -4.64 3.87
CA GLY A 48 -0.60 -3.77 4.84
C GLY A 48 -1.53 -2.88 5.65
N LEU A 49 -0.96 -1.83 6.21
CA LEU A 49 -1.63 -0.94 7.15
C LEU A 49 -2.84 -0.25 6.50
N LEU A 50 -4.01 -0.41 7.10
CA LEU A 50 -5.20 0.36 6.76
C LEU A 50 -5.84 0.90 8.05
N ILE A 51 -6.19 2.17 8.05
CA ILE A 51 -6.87 2.82 9.17
C ILE A 51 -8.37 2.69 8.92
N LEU A 52 -9.12 2.30 9.96
CA LEU A 52 -10.59 2.30 9.94
C LEU A 52 -11.11 3.26 11.01
N THR A 53 -12.05 4.12 10.66
CA THR A 53 -12.68 5.04 11.62
C THR A 53 -14.03 5.54 11.13
N ASN A 54 -14.87 5.99 12.06
CA ASN A 54 -16.06 6.80 11.77
C ASN A 54 -15.79 8.32 11.89
N ASP A 55 -14.55 8.73 12.18
CA ASP A 55 -14.13 10.12 12.27
C ASP A 55 -13.86 10.74 10.89
N LYS A 56 -14.83 11.50 10.40
CA LYS A 56 -14.74 12.25 9.13
C LYS A 56 -13.63 13.31 9.12
N LYS A 57 -13.27 13.88 10.28
CA LYS A 57 -12.22 14.91 10.36
C LYS A 57 -10.85 14.29 10.15
N LEU A 58 -10.58 13.14 10.81
CA LEU A 58 -9.34 12.41 10.62
C LEU A 58 -9.21 11.90 9.17
N ASN A 59 -10.30 11.38 8.60
CA ASN A 59 -10.29 10.93 7.21
C ASN A 59 -9.92 12.08 6.25
N HIS A 60 -10.57 13.25 6.38
CA HIS A 60 -10.24 14.42 5.57
C HIS A 60 -8.78 14.87 5.77
N ALA A 61 -8.30 14.90 7.01
CA ALA A 61 -6.92 15.27 7.30
C ALA A 61 -5.93 14.33 6.59
N LEU A 62 -6.13 13.01 6.65
CA LEU A 62 -5.19 12.05 6.08
C LEU A 62 -5.28 11.89 4.55
N LEU A 63 -6.44 12.18 3.94
CA LEU A 63 -6.65 11.97 2.50
C LEU A 63 -6.57 13.24 1.65
N ASN A 64 -6.73 14.43 2.24
CA ASN A 64 -6.67 15.65 1.45
C ASN A 64 -5.22 15.90 0.98
N PRO A 65 -4.96 15.95 -0.35
CA PRO A 65 -3.61 16.13 -0.90
C PRO A 65 -2.91 17.41 -0.44
N ALA A 66 -3.65 18.44 -0.02
CA ALA A 66 -3.09 19.69 0.48
C ALA A 66 -2.24 19.51 1.76
N PHE A 67 -2.47 18.42 2.52
CA PHE A 67 -1.72 18.14 3.75
C PHE A 67 -0.46 17.29 3.52
N GLN A 68 -0.27 16.72 2.32
CA GLN A 68 0.95 16.01 1.91
C GLN A 68 1.44 14.96 2.92
N HIS A 69 0.51 14.18 3.50
CA HIS A 69 0.84 13.13 4.44
C HIS A 69 1.67 12.03 3.77
N GLU A 70 2.86 11.80 4.31
CA GLU A 70 3.78 10.79 3.82
C GLU A 70 3.24 9.38 4.09
N ARG A 71 3.34 8.51 3.08
CA ARG A 71 3.00 7.09 3.14
C ARG A 71 4.24 6.28 2.77
N GLU A 72 4.60 5.34 3.62
CA GLU A 72 5.67 4.39 3.38
C GLU A 72 5.10 3.10 2.80
N TYR A 73 5.70 2.61 1.72
CA TYR A 73 5.36 1.34 1.09
C TYR A 73 6.60 0.45 1.09
N TRP A 74 6.43 -0.80 1.49
CA TRP A 74 7.46 -1.84 1.35
C TRP A 74 7.12 -2.67 0.14
N VAL A 75 8.07 -2.80 -0.78
CA VAL A 75 7.85 -3.42 -2.09
C VAL A 75 8.92 -4.48 -2.31
N GLN A 76 8.47 -5.70 -2.55
CA GLN A 76 9.32 -6.78 -3.06
C GLN A 76 9.29 -6.77 -4.59
N VAL A 77 10.45 -6.81 -5.23
CA VAL A 77 10.59 -6.86 -6.68
C VAL A 77 11.40 -8.07 -7.10
N ASP A 78 11.06 -8.64 -8.27
CA ASP A 78 11.90 -9.63 -8.95
C ASP A 78 13.19 -8.96 -9.45
N GLY A 79 14.32 -9.60 -9.21
CA GLY A 79 15.66 -9.12 -9.57
C GLY A 79 16.43 -8.50 -8.41
N ALA A 80 17.74 -8.34 -8.63
CA ALA A 80 18.62 -7.56 -7.76
C ALA A 80 18.54 -6.08 -8.16
N ILE A 81 17.79 -5.28 -7.40
CA ILE A 81 17.66 -3.86 -7.69
C ILE A 81 19.01 -3.15 -7.46
N THR A 82 19.37 -2.23 -8.36
CA THR A 82 20.64 -1.51 -8.30
C THR A 82 20.49 -0.19 -7.57
N ASN A 83 21.60 0.31 -7.00
CA ASN A 83 21.64 1.66 -6.43
C ASN A 83 21.32 2.75 -7.46
N GLU A 84 21.65 2.51 -8.73
CA GLU A 84 21.29 3.40 -9.84
C GLU A 84 19.77 3.48 -10.02
N ALA A 85 19.07 2.34 -10.07
CA ALA A 85 17.61 2.30 -10.15
C ALA A 85 16.94 3.00 -8.96
N ILE A 86 17.47 2.83 -7.74
CA ILE A 86 16.99 3.55 -6.55
C ILE A 86 17.17 5.06 -6.71
N ASN A 87 18.34 5.50 -7.22
CA ASN A 87 18.61 6.91 -7.44
C ASN A 87 17.71 7.52 -8.53
N ASP A 88 17.36 6.76 -9.55
CA ASP A 88 16.41 7.19 -10.57
C ASP A 88 15.00 7.32 -10.00
N LEU A 89 14.52 6.35 -9.22
CA LEU A 89 13.25 6.44 -8.51
C LEU A 89 13.17 7.72 -7.64
N LYS A 90 14.24 8.05 -6.91
CA LYS A 90 14.32 9.27 -6.08
C LYS A 90 14.16 10.56 -6.91
N LYS A 91 14.68 10.60 -8.13
CA LYS A 91 14.62 11.75 -9.05
C LYS A 91 13.28 11.84 -9.81
N GLY A 92 12.37 10.92 -9.53
CA GLY A 92 11.17 10.69 -10.31
C GLY A 92 11.45 9.83 -11.55
N VAL A 93 10.41 9.17 -12.06
CA VAL A 93 10.46 8.34 -13.27
C VAL A 93 9.28 8.69 -14.16
N ASP A 94 9.37 8.37 -15.44
CA ASP A 94 8.27 8.56 -16.37
C ASP A 94 7.37 7.34 -16.33
N ILE A 95 6.09 7.55 -16.07
CA ILE A 95 5.05 6.53 -16.06
C ILE A 95 3.97 6.87 -17.08
N THR A 96 3.24 5.88 -17.56
CA THR A 96 2.07 6.11 -18.41
C THR A 96 0.80 5.97 -17.59
N VAL A 97 -0.04 7.00 -17.61
CA VAL A 97 -1.38 6.98 -17.01
C VAL A 97 -2.35 7.48 -18.07
N ASP A 98 -3.40 6.72 -18.35
CA ASP A 98 -4.42 7.04 -19.38
C ASP A 98 -3.81 7.39 -20.75
N GLY A 99 -2.75 6.68 -21.14
CA GLY A 99 -2.05 6.88 -22.42
C GLY A 99 -1.16 8.12 -22.48
N LYS A 100 -1.00 8.87 -21.38
CA LYS A 100 -0.13 10.04 -21.30
C LYS A 100 1.10 9.76 -20.44
N ILE A 101 2.23 10.32 -20.84
CA ILE A 101 3.45 10.28 -20.03
C ILE A 101 3.31 11.28 -18.89
N HIS A 102 3.47 10.80 -17.66
CA HIS A 102 3.53 11.60 -16.45
C HIS A 102 4.86 11.36 -15.75
N ARG A 103 5.54 12.45 -15.40
CA ARG A 103 6.72 12.40 -14.54
C ARG A 103 6.27 12.29 -13.09
N THR A 104 6.71 11.26 -12.37
CA THR A 104 6.42 11.15 -10.93
C THR A 104 7.15 12.25 -10.15
N SER A 105 6.59 12.64 -9.02
CA SER A 105 7.29 13.52 -8.08
C SER A 105 8.57 12.86 -7.56
N ILE A 106 9.51 13.70 -7.12
CA ILE A 106 10.68 13.22 -6.36
C ILE A 106 10.20 12.50 -5.09
N CYS A 107 10.88 11.43 -4.72
CA CYS A 107 10.52 10.62 -3.57
C CYS A 107 11.76 10.21 -2.77
N LYS A 108 11.54 9.67 -1.57
CA LYS A 108 12.59 8.92 -0.87
C LYS A 108 12.39 7.45 -1.18
N ALA A 109 13.47 6.73 -1.47
CA ALA A 109 13.45 5.29 -1.65
C ALA A 109 14.75 4.69 -1.11
N ASN A 110 14.70 3.52 -0.47
CA ASN A 110 15.90 2.85 0.01
C ASN A 110 15.83 1.35 -0.23
N LEU A 111 17.00 0.75 -0.41
CA LEU A 111 17.16 -0.70 -0.41
C LEU A 111 17.12 -1.21 1.02
N PHE A 112 16.40 -2.30 1.25
CA PHE A 112 16.51 -3.05 2.49
C PHE A 112 17.83 -3.84 2.50
N LEU A 113 18.62 -3.71 3.57
CA LEU A 113 19.85 -4.51 3.74
C LEU A 113 19.55 -5.99 4.00
N THR A 114 18.39 -6.27 4.61
CA THR A 114 17.87 -7.61 4.89
C THR A 114 16.37 -7.62 4.61
N GLU A 115 15.83 -8.77 4.24
CA GLU A 115 14.39 -8.94 4.06
C GLU A 115 13.61 -8.46 5.30
N PRO A 116 12.64 -7.54 5.15
CA PRO A 116 11.84 -7.08 6.27
C PRO A 116 10.92 -8.18 6.77
N VAL A 117 10.61 -8.13 8.07
CA VAL A 117 9.61 -9.02 8.65
C VAL A 117 8.23 -8.47 8.34
N VAL A 118 7.48 -9.19 7.50
CA VAL A 118 6.08 -8.90 7.15
C VAL A 118 5.20 -10.09 7.50
N PRO A 119 3.89 -9.88 7.77
CA PRO A 119 2.95 -10.99 7.95
C PRO A 119 2.94 -11.96 6.77
N GLU A 120 2.60 -13.22 7.04
CA GLU A 120 2.45 -14.22 5.99
C GLU A 120 1.29 -13.85 5.04
N ARG A 121 1.56 -13.92 3.74
CA ARG A 121 0.57 -13.64 2.69
C ARG A 121 -0.16 -14.90 2.26
N ASN A 122 -1.46 -14.78 1.98
CA ASN A 122 -2.28 -15.82 1.35
C ASN A 122 -2.95 -15.32 0.05
N PRO A 123 -2.73 -15.96 -1.12
CA PRO A 123 -1.73 -17.00 -1.36
C PRO A 123 -0.30 -16.45 -1.19
N PRO A 124 0.67 -17.32 -0.84
CA PRO A 124 2.06 -16.91 -0.67
C PRO A 124 2.62 -16.33 -1.96
N ILE A 125 3.62 -15.45 -1.81
CA ILE A 125 4.33 -14.85 -2.94
C ILE A 125 5.03 -15.96 -3.74
N ARG A 126 4.91 -15.90 -5.07
CA ARG A 126 5.53 -16.89 -5.96
C ARG A 126 7.05 -16.73 -5.92
N VAL A 127 7.75 -17.73 -5.40
CA VAL A 127 9.22 -17.76 -5.39
C VAL A 127 9.75 -18.47 -6.63
N ARG A 128 10.71 -17.85 -7.33
CA ARG A 128 11.45 -18.45 -8.44
C ARG A 128 12.90 -18.66 -8.00
N LYS A 129 13.32 -19.90 -7.75
CA LYS A 129 14.67 -20.22 -7.23
C LYS A 129 15.84 -19.59 -8.01
N ALA A 130 15.66 -19.37 -9.32
CA ALA A 130 16.70 -18.83 -10.19
C ALA A 130 16.70 -17.28 -10.27
N ILE A 131 15.68 -16.61 -9.73
CA ILE A 131 15.55 -15.15 -9.79
C ILE A 131 15.62 -14.61 -8.36
N PRO A 132 16.64 -13.80 -8.01
CA PRO A 132 16.69 -13.18 -6.70
C PRO A 132 15.52 -12.18 -6.55
N THR A 133 15.14 -11.88 -5.33
CA THR A 133 14.19 -10.80 -5.02
C THR A 133 14.89 -9.73 -4.21
N SER A 134 14.49 -8.47 -4.40
CA SER A 134 14.95 -7.34 -3.59
C SER A 134 13.78 -6.67 -2.90
N TRP A 135 14.03 -6.11 -1.73
CA TRP A 135 13.06 -5.30 -1.01
C TRP A 135 13.48 -3.83 -1.03
N ILE A 136 12.53 -2.95 -1.27
CA ILE A 136 12.70 -1.51 -1.11
C ILE A 136 11.63 -0.92 -0.22
N ASN A 137 11.93 0.20 0.44
CA ASN A 137 10.88 1.10 0.90
C ASN A 137 10.83 2.35 0.04
N ILE A 138 9.63 2.87 -0.18
CA ILE A 138 9.39 4.13 -0.89
C ILE A 138 8.44 5.00 -0.08
N TYR A 139 8.73 6.30 -0.01
CA TYR A 139 7.95 7.29 0.71
C TYR A 139 7.31 8.26 -0.28
N LEU A 140 5.99 8.27 -0.32
CA LEU A 140 5.18 9.07 -1.24
C LEU A 140 4.32 10.06 -0.45
N LYS A 141 4.01 11.23 -1.01
CA LYS A 141 3.19 12.28 -0.40
C LYS A 141 1.99 12.62 -1.28
#